data_AF-A0A7D8UUP2-F1
#
_entry.id   AF-A0A7D8UUP2-F1
#
_cell.length_a   1.000
_cell.length_b   1.000
_cell.length_c   1.000
_cell.angle_alpha   90.00
_cell.angle_beta   90.00
_cell.angle_gamma   90.00
#
_symmetry.space_group_name_H-M   'P 1'
#
loop_
_entity.id
_entity.type
_entity.pdbx_description
1 polymer ?
#
loop_
_entity_poly.entity_id
_entity_poly.type
_entity_poly.pdbx_seq_one_letter_code
_entity_poly.pdbx_strand_id
1 'polypeptide(L)'
;MPILDIGLQHMLGQMGANATRAENVSIAEAKGQPPPEVSKFTLAHQKDAPAECGPGQPCTDASCCNSEGKCGFKPYNCVSSTATTCISNCDAHAMCGVDSLRGQQKCKLNLCCSYFGYCGTTDAHCTTQGQTPCQPGFGDCQVMSAPTCTTKTASRGRRVAYYQGGNVANRACDQVYPSQINTIGLTHLNFAFASIDPVTFCVTAADPRDFLLYHQFTSLSSPHRLQTWISIGGGGFSGPGPTHTTWSDLSSSASNRAAFISSLVDFMHKWGFQGADLDWEFPAQPDSGGKPEDTANLALLLKEMSAAFGTKYGISLALPTDFNYLAAFDPIALQPYVSFFNFMAYDLHGPWEAARLGALLRPQAALPDIESTLLPIWFDGIDANKLNLGLPYYGRGATVSSTSCVDLNCPYSSLSRPGQCSGEAGVLSLKEIQEIIAQRHLTPKVLPGIFQKSITFDDQWISYDDSDTVAEKTQWADQHCFGGTMIWSIDLANGNGRPTVSVDGSCGNVPTTAQYRRAVMLQVASVVTI
;
A
#
# COMPACT_ATOMS: atom_id res chain seq x y z
N MET A 1 8.01 -12.25 -9.10
CA MET A 1 8.51 -10.88 -8.94
C MET A 1 7.44 -9.96 -9.52
N PRO A 2 7.36 -8.68 -9.14
CA PRO A 2 6.59 -7.69 -9.90
C PRO A 2 6.88 -7.83 -11.40
N ILE A 3 5.87 -7.64 -12.25
CA ILE A 3 6.01 -7.82 -13.71
C ILE A 3 7.14 -6.95 -14.29
N LEU A 4 7.38 -5.78 -13.70
CA LEU A 4 8.47 -4.86 -14.06
C LEU A 4 9.87 -5.47 -13.84
N ASP A 5 10.04 -6.24 -12.76
CA ASP A 5 11.31 -6.88 -12.43
C ASP A 5 11.61 -8.06 -13.35
N ILE A 6 10.58 -8.82 -13.74
CA ILE A 6 10.74 -9.94 -14.68
C ILE A 6 11.16 -9.41 -16.06
N GLY A 7 10.51 -8.35 -16.54
CA GLY A 7 10.89 -7.67 -17.77
C GLY A 7 12.34 -7.19 -17.74
N LEU A 8 12.78 -6.60 -16.62
CA LEU A 8 14.18 -6.19 -16.45
C LEU A 8 15.15 -7.36 -16.60
N GLN A 9 14.88 -8.50 -15.97
CA GLN A 9 15.76 -9.68 -16.07
C GLN A 9 15.87 -10.19 -17.51
N HIS A 10 14.76 -10.28 -18.24
CA HIS A 10 14.78 -10.69 -19.65
C HIS A 10 15.56 -9.70 -20.52
N MET A 11 15.37 -8.39 -20.32
CA MET A 11 16.15 -7.39 -21.05
C MET A 11 17.64 -7.50 -20.78
N LEU A 12 18.04 -7.65 -19.51
CA LEU A 12 19.45 -7.80 -19.14
C LEU A 12 20.06 -9.07 -19.74
N GLY A 13 19.32 -10.18 -19.77
CA GLY A 13 19.71 -11.42 -20.44
C GLY A 13 19.93 -11.22 -21.95
N GLN A 14 19.05 -10.45 -22.61
CA GLN A 14 19.13 -10.16 -24.04
C GLN A 14 20.25 -9.19 -24.43
N MET A 15 20.63 -8.26 -23.55
CA MET A 15 21.72 -7.31 -23.76
C MET A 15 23.11 -7.92 -23.55
N GLY A 16 23.20 -9.16 -23.05
CA GLY A 16 24.43 -9.81 -22.64
C GLY A 16 24.85 -9.35 -21.24
N ALA A 17 25.27 -10.29 -20.39
CA ALA A 17 25.59 -10.05 -18.98
C ALA A 17 26.77 -9.09 -18.79
N ASN A 18 26.50 -7.77 -18.82
CA ASN A 18 27.38 -6.71 -18.33
C ASN A 18 26.62 -5.43 -17.92
N ALA A 19 25.29 -5.46 -17.84
CA ALA A 19 24.45 -4.31 -17.49
C ALA A 19 23.91 -4.34 -16.05
N THR A 20 24.58 -4.99 -15.11
CA THR A 20 24.17 -5.04 -13.69
C THR A 20 25.31 -4.67 -12.76
N ARG A 21 25.50 -3.35 -12.55
CA ARG A 21 25.79 -2.76 -11.24
C ARG A 21 25.72 -1.23 -11.28
N ALA A 22 24.54 -0.69 -11.49
CA ALA A 22 24.22 0.66 -11.03
C ALA A 22 22.96 0.53 -10.16
N GLU A 23 23.14 0.81 -8.88
CA GLU A 23 22.09 1.01 -7.86
C GLU A 23 21.34 -0.25 -7.36
N ASN A 24 22.08 -1.07 -6.61
CA ASN A 24 21.57 -1.76 -5.42
C ASN A 24 22.74 -1.97 -4.45
N VAL A 25 23.31 -0.87 -3.95
CA VAL A 25 24.27 -0.91 -2.84
C VAL A 25 23.50 -0.68 -1.55
N SER A 26 22.95 -1.76 -1.01
CA SER A 26 22.86 -1.90 0.44
C SER A 26 24.29 -2.11 0.98
N ILE A 27 24.81 -1.07 1.64
CA ILE A 27 25.81 -1.09 2.71
C ILE A 27 26.94 -2.14 2.56
N ALA A 28 27.98 -1.78 1.82
CA ALA A 28 29.36 -2.12 2.18
C ALA A 28 30.33 -1.12 1.54
N GLU A 29 30.96 -0.32 2.41
CA GLU A 29 32.24 0.36 2.25
C GLU A 29 32.36 1.53 1.24
N ALA A 30 32.47 2.73 1.81
CA ALA A 30 33.03 3.90 1.17
C ALA A 30 34.55 3.74 0.94
N LYS A 31 35.03 4.00 -0.27
CA LYS A 31 36.15 4.95 -0.56
C LYS A 31 36.49 5.01 -2.06
N GLY A 32 36.32 6.21 -2.61
CA GLY A 32 37.04 6.85 -3.73
C GLY A 32 37.61 6.00 -4.87
N GLN A 33 36.96 6.06 -6.03
CA GLN A 33 37.59 5.98 -7.36
C GLN A 33 36.72 6.70 -8.42
N PRO A 34 37.30 7.29 -9.48
CA PRO A 34 36.55 8.02 -10.51
C PRO A 34 35.78 7.06 -11.42
N PRO A 35 34.74 7.54 -12.15
CA PRO A 35 33.84 6.66 -12.91
C PRO A 35 34.58 5.98 -14.08
N PRO A 36 34.30 4.69 -14.37
CA PRO A 36 34.82 4.04 -15.57
C PRO A 36 34.09 4.56 -16.82
N GLU A 37 34.85 4.74 -17.90
CA GLU A 37 34.33 5.08 -19.24
C GLU A 37 33.29 4.06 -19.74
N VAL A 38 32.21 4.59 -20.34
CA VAL A 38 31.15 3.81 -20.98
C VAL A 38 31.70 3.10 -22.23
N SER A 39 31.92 1.79 -22.11
CA SER A 39 32.28 0.93 -23.25
C SER A 39 31.10 0.79 -24.21
N LYS A 40 31.40 0.88 -25.51
CA LYS A 40 30.43 0.73 -26.62
C LYS A 40 29.85 -0.69 -26.62
N PHE A 41 28.56 -0.81 -26.31
CA PHE A 41 27.82 -2.09 -26.36
C PHE A 41 27.73 -2.61 -27.80
N THR A 42 28.15 -3.86 -27.99
CA THR A 42 28.04 -4.60 -29.25
C THR A 42 27.15 -5.82 -28.99
N LEU A 43 26.09 -6.00 -29.79
CA LEU A 43 25.07 -7.08 -29.76
C LEU A 43 25.60 -8.55 -29.90
N ALA A 44 26.87 -8.83 -29.61
CA ALA A 44 27.55 -10.04 -30.09
C ALA A 44 27.66 -11.23 -29.09
N HIS A 45 27.10 -11.16 -27.88
CA HIS A 45 27.21 -12.27 -26.90
C HIS A 45 25.84 -12.76 -26.36
N GLN A 46 24.94 -13.17 -27.26
CA GLN A 46 23.66 -13.82 -26.89
C GLN A 46 23.79 -15.32 -26.57
N LYS A 47 24.89 -15.98 -26.96
CA LYS A 47 25.03 -17.45 -26.90
C LYS A 47 25.38 -18.03 -25.51
N ASP A 48 25.91 -17.23 -24.59
CA ASP A 48 26.47 -17.73 -23.33
C ASP A 48 25.59 -17.49 -22.09
N ALA A 49 24.43 -16.84 -22.25
CA ALA A 49 23.48 -16.65 -21.15
C ALA A 49 22.65 -17.94 -20.91
N PRO A 50 22.29 -18.29 -19.65
CA PRO A 50 21.46 -19.45 -19.34
C PRO A 50 20.16 -19.50 -20.16
N ALA A 51 19.64 -20.70 -20.39
CA ALA A 51 18.32 -20.88 -21.00
C ALA A 51 17.23 -20.43 -20.01
N GLU A 52 16.31 -19.60 -20.49
CA GLU A 52 15.19 -19.01 -19.75
C GLU A 52 13.90 -19.81 -19.94
N CYS A 53 13.82 -20.61 -21.02
CA CYS A 53 12.67 -21.42 -21.38
C CYS A 53 13.08 -22.63 -22.24
N GLY A 54 12.13 -23.52 -22.53
CA GLY A 54 12.36 -24.70 -23.36
C GLY A 54 11.10 -25.52 -23.64
N PRO A 55 11.22 -26.69 -24.28
CA PRO A 55 10.08 -27.56 -24.55
C PRO A 55 9.34 -27.94 -23.26
N GLY A 56 8.05 -27.57 -23.17
CA GLY A 56 7.23 -27.80 -21.97
C GLY A 56 7.53 -26.87 -20.79
N GLN A 57 8.40 -25.87 -20.97
CA GLN A 57 8.77 -24.87 -19.98
C GLN A 57 8.64 -23.47 -20.62
N PRO A 58 7.44 -22.86 -20.63
CA PRO A 58 7.23 -21.55 -21.23
C PRO A 58 7.92 -20.44 -20.41
N CYS A 59 8.04 -19.26 -21.01
CA CYS A 59 8.55 -18.07 -20.33
C CYS A 59 7.64 -17.67 -19.15
N THR A 60 8.26 -17.22 -18.05
CA THR A 60 7.53 -16.89 -16.81
C THR A 60 6.62 -15.66 -16.98
N ASP A 61 6.99 -14.75 -17.88
CA ASP A 61 6.21 -13.57 -18.25
C ASP A 61 5.23 -13.83 -19.41
N ALA A 62 5.08 -15.10 -19.82
CA ALA A 62 4.30 -15.52 -20.97
C ALA A 62 4.75 -14.91 -22.33
N SER A 63 5.98 -14.38 -22.42
CA SER A 63 6.57 -13.97 -23.70
C SER A 63 6.89 -15.17 -24.61
N CYS A 64 7.28 -14.89 -25.85
CA CYS A 64 7.65 -15.92 -26.82
C CYS A 64 8.95 -16.61 -26.39
N CYS A 65 8.96 -17.94 -26.44
CA CYS A 65 10.17 -18.73 -26.23
C CYS A 65 10.71 -19.21 -27.58
N ASN A 66 12.01 -19.01 -27.83
CA ASN A 66 12.66 -19.53 -29.04
C ASN A 66 13.50 -20.80 -28.78
N SER A 67 13.97 -21.43 -29.86
CA SER A 67 14.75 -22.67 -29.85
C SER A 67 16.12 -22.56 -29.18
N GLU A 68 16.61 -21.34 -28.90
CA GLU A 68 17.82 -21.09 -28.11
C GLU A 68 17.52 -20.90 -26.61
N GLY A 69 16.25 -21.09 -26.22
CA GLY A 69 15.78 -20.95 -24.85
C GLY A 69 15.72 -19.50 -24.38
N LYS A 70 15.47 -18.54 -25.27
CA LYS A 70 15.36 -17.10 -24.94
C LYS A 70 13.92 -16.62 -24.97
N CYS A 71 13.54 -15.90 -23.92
CA CYS A 71 12.23 -15.27 -23.76
C CYS A 71 12.23 -13.85 -24.31
N GLY A 72 11.12 -13.38 -24.88
CA GLY A 72 10.95 -12.00 -25.35
C GLY A 72 9.84 -11.80 -26.37
N PHE A 73 9.61 -10.54 -26.76
CA PHE A 73 8.53 -10.15 -27.68
C PHE A 73 9.02 -9.73 -29.07
N LYS A 74 10.34 -9.75 -29.31
CA LYS A 74 10.91 -9.36 -30.60
C LYS A 74 10.74 -10.46 -31.64
N PRO A 75 10.84 -10.14 -32.95
CA PRO A 75 10.80 -11.13 -34.01
C PRO A 75 11.81 -12.28 -33.82
N TYR A 76 12.98 -12.00 -33.24
CA TYR A 76 13.97 -13.02 -32.89
C TYR A 76 13.46 -14.10 -31.91
N ASN A 77 12.48 -13.74 -31.06
CA ASN A 77 11.84 -14.65 -30.11
C ASN A 77 10.56 -15.27 -30.69
N CYS A 78 9.74 -14.47 -31.37
CA CYS A 78 8.37 -14.85 -31.75
C CYS A 78 8.24 -15.42 -33.18
N VAL A 79 9.17 -15.12 -34.08
CA VAL A 79 9.07 -15.50 -35.50
C VAL A 79 10.07 -16.60 -35.83
N SER A 80 9.56 -17.72 -36.33
CA SER A 80 10.41 -18.81 -36.83
C SER A 80 11.15 -18.39 -38.10
N SER A 81 12.49 -18.44 -38.04
CA SER A 81 13.42 -18.06 -39.08
C SER A 81 14.48 -19.15 -39.28
N THR A 82 15.47 -18.91 -40.15
CA THR A 82 16.61 -19.81 -40.30
C THR A 82 17.56 -19.79 -39.08
N ALA A 83 17.46 -18.77 -38.22
CA ALA A 83 18.31 -18.64 -37.03
C ALA A 83 17.66 -19.27 -35.80
N THR A 84 16.38 -18.99 -35.55
CA THR A 84 15.64 -19.44 -34.37
C THR A 84 14.22 -19.86 -34.76
N THR A 85 13.69 -20.87 -34.07
CA THR A 85 12.29 -21.31 -34.20
C THR A 85 11.55 -20.94 -32.94
N CYS A 86 10.39 -20.30 -33.04
CA CYS A 86 9.55 -20.09 -31.86
C CYS A 86 8.91 -21.42 -31.43
N ILE A 87 9.02 -21.76 -30.14
CA ILE A 87 8.61 -23.04 -29.57
C ILE A 87 7.39 -22.94 -28.64
N SER A 88 7.11 -21.77 -28.07
CA SER A 88 5.87 -21.52 -27.31
C SER A 88 5.52 -20.03 -27.28
N ASN A 89 4.22 -19.73 -27.10
CA ASN A 89 3.66 -18.38 -27.03
C ASN A 89 4.02 -17.48 -28.23
N CYS A 90 4.07 -18.03 -29.44
CA CYS A 90 4.56 -17.32 -30.62
C CYS A 90 3.70 -16.14 -31.08
N ASP A 91 2.45 -16.08 -30.63
CA ASP A 91 1.53 -14.97 -30.87
C ASP A 91 1.50 -13.96 -29.70
N ALA A 92 2.43 -14.07 -28.74
CA ALA A 92 2.51 -13.13 -27.63
C ALA A 92 2.88 -11.72 -28.10
N HIS A 93 2.28 -10.72 -27.47
CA HIS A 93 2.51 -9.32 -27.76
C HIS A 93 3.21 -8.63 -26.61
N ALA A 94 4.08 -7.68 -26.92
CA ALA A 94 4.75 -6.86 -25.91
C ALA A 94 3.75 -6.00 -25.11
N MET A 95 4.17 -5.62 -23.91
CA MET A 95 3.38 -4.74 -23.02
C MET A 95 3.20 -3.35 -23.63
N CYS A 96 4.20 -2.89 -24.38
CA CYS A 96 4.22 -1.57 -24.99
C CYS A 96 4.99 -1.55 -26.31
N GLY A 97 4.82 -0.46 -27.06
CA GLY A 97 5.66 -0.22 -28.24
C GLY A 97 5.13 -0.88 -29.50
N VAL A 98 5.97 -0.90 -30.53
CA VAL A 98 5.60 -1.35 -31.88
C VAL A 98 5.26 -2.85 -31.96
N ASP A 99 5.81 -3.65 -31.05
CA ASP A 99 5.56 -5.10 -30.97
C ASP A 99 4.37 -5.45 -30.03
N SER A 100 3.72 -4.43 -29.47
CA SER A 100 2.51 -4.62 -28.66
C SER A 100 1.28 -4.95 -29.51
N LEU A 101 0.16 -5.24 -28.85
CA LEU A 101 -1.11 -5.50 -29.54
C LEU A 101 -1.47 -4.29 -30.44
N ARG A 102 -1.50 -4.54 -31.76
CA ARG A 102 -1.68 -3.53 -32.83
C ARG A 102 -0.59 -2.45 -32.90
N GLY A 103 0.54 -2.61 -32.20
CA GLY A 103 1.63 -1.65 -32.14
C GLY A 103 1.23 -0.30 -31.53
N GLN A 104 0.27 -0.31 -30.60
CA GLN A 104 -0.37 0.90 -30.07
C GLN A 104 -0.34 1.01 -28.54
N GLN A 105 0.07 -0.04 -27.82
CA GLN A 105 0.01 -0.03 -26.36
C GLN A 105 1.10 0.84 -25.77
N LYS A 106 0.70 1.72 -24.84
CA LYS A 106 1.61 2.53 -24.04
C LYS A 106 1.76 1.92 -22.66
N CYS A 107 2.89 2.20 -22.03
CA CYS A 107 3.04 1.90 -20.62
C CYS A 107 2.08 2.75 -19.78
N LYS A 108 1.43 2.12 -18.80
CA LYS A 108 0.64 2.82 -17.79
C LYS A 108 1.56 3.67 -16.90
N LEU A 109 1.01 4.70 -16.26
CA LEU A 109 1.74 5.62 -15.37
C LEU A 109 2.96 6.27 -16.05
N ASN A 110 2.90 6.43 -17.39
CA ASN A 110 3.96 6.95 -18.25
C ASN A 110 5.35 6.29 -18.07
N LEU A 111 5.40 5.05 -17.56
CA LEU A 111 6.67 4.32 -17.44
C LEU A 111 7.39 4.23 -18.79
N CYS A 112 8.71 4.07 -18.76
CA CYS A 112 9.48 3.91 -19.99
C CYS A 112 9.09 2.62 -20.72
N CYS A 113 8.86 2.75 -22.02
CA CYS A 113 8.71 1.60 -22.90
C CYS A 113 10.06 1.20 -23.49
N SER A 114 10.64 0.14 -22.97
CA SER A 114 11.95 -0.32 -23.42
C SER A 114 11.94 -0.70 -24.90
N TYR A 115 13.13 -0.77 -25.51
CA TYR A 115 13.28 -1.30 -26.85
C TYR A 115 12.60 -2.67 -27.01
N PHE A 116 12.69 -3.53 -25.99
CA PHE A 116 12.17 -4.89 -26.00
C PHE A 116 10.67 -5.00 -25.73
N GLY A 117 9.98 -3.88 -25.51
CA GLY A 117 8.53 -3.84 -25.29
C GLY A 117 8.11 -4.15 -23.84
N TYR A 118 9.01 -3.93 -22.89
CA TYR A 118 8.72 -3.98 -21.45
C TYR A 118 8.57 -2.59 -20.88
N CYS A 119 7.60 -2.43 -19.97
CA CYS A 119 7.44 -1.22 -19.19
C CYS A 119 8.32 -1.26 -17.94
N GLY A 120 8.93 -0.13 -17.58
CA GLY A 120 9.67 -0.04 -16.32
C GLY A 120 10.27 1.33 -16.04
N THR A 121 10.93 1.43 -14.89
CA THR A 121 11.41 2.69 -14.29
C THR A 121 12.93 2.85 -14.36
N THR A 122 13.66 1.81 -14.75
CA THR A 122 15.14 1.79 -14.71
C THR A 122 15.79 2.34 -15.98
N ASP A 123 17.08 2.66 -15.91
CA ASP A 123 17.88 3.06 -17.07
C ASP A 123 17.78 2.08 -18.25
N ALA A 124 17.72 0.77 -17.97
CA ALA A 124 17.58 -0.24 -19.01
C ALA A 124 16.27 -0.10 -19.81
N HIS A 125 15.20 0.41 -19.18
CA HIS A 125 13.94 0.70 -19.85
C HIS A 125 13.97 2.06 -20.54
N CYS A 126 14.63 3.04 -19.93
CA CYS A 126 14.58 4.44 -20.35
C CYS A 126 15.71 4.87 -21.29
N THR A 127 16.72 4.04 -21.53
CA THR A 127 17.90 4.42 -22.34
C THR A 127 17.49 4.93 -23.72
N THR A 128 17.91 6.14 -24.08
CA THR A 128 17.66 6.73 -25.41
C THR A 128 18.85 6.56 -26.36
N GLN A 129 19.94 5.95 -25.88
CA GLN A 129 21.19 5.79 -26.60
C GLN A 129 21.48 4.31 -26.90
N GLY A 130 22.29 4.07 -27.94
CA GLY A 130 22.74 2.74 -28.32
C GLY A 130 21.80 2.03 -29.30
N GLN A 131 21.96 0.71 -29.40
CA GLN A 131 21.26 -0.14 -30.38
C GLN A 131 19.84 -0.54 -29.92
N THR A 132 19.51 -0.32 -28.65
CA THR A 132 18.23 -0.69 -28.04
C THR A 132 17.59 0.51 -27.36
N PRO A 133 17.25 1.59 -28.10
CA PRO A 133 16.65 2.76 -27.50
C PRO A 133 15.21 2.49 -27.05
N CYS A 134 14.82 3.10 -25.94
CA CYS A 134 13.44 3.27 -25.49
C CYS A 134 12.58 3.82 -26.63
N GLN A 135 11.31 3.40 -26.68
CA GLN A 135 10.38 3.70 -27.76
C GLN A 135 9.56 4.96 -27.44
N PRO A 136 9.88 6.14 -28.00
CA PRO A 136 9.19 7.38 -27.67
C PRO A 136 7.72 7.33 -28.13
N GLY A 137 6.84 7.96 -27.36
CA GLY A 137 5.40 7.96 -27.62
C GLY A 137 4.65 6.77 -27.02
N PHE A 138 5.37 5.74 -26.57
CA PHE A 138 4.84 4.60 -25.80
C PHE A 138 5.18 4.67 -24.29
N GLY A 139 5.96 5.67 -23.88
CA GLY A 139 6.38 6.00 -22.52
C GLY A 139 7.29 7.23 -22.53
N ASP A 140 7.70 7.72 -21.35
CA ASP A 140 8.42 9.01 -21.24
C ASP A 140 9.93 8.93 -21.55
N CYS A 141 10.50 7.72 -21.67
CA CYS A 141 11.91 7.48 -22.02
C CYS A 141 12.92 8.33 -21.22
N GLN A 142 12.56 8.67 -19.99
CA GLN A 142 13.38 9.41 -19.05
C GLN A 142 13.19 8.77 -17.68
N VAL A 143 14.30 8.50 -16.98
CA VAL A 143 14.21 8.08 -15.58
C VAL A 143 13.72 9.23 -14.73
N MET A 144 12.66 8.98 -13.97
CA MET A 144 12.11 9.91 -13.00
C MET A 144 12.58 9.50 -11.60
N SER A 145 13.16 10.46 -10.89
CA SER A 145 13.52 10.32 -9.49
C SER A 145 12.43 10.92 -8.60
N ALA A 146 12.41 10.50 -7.34
CA ALA A 146 11.54 11.11 -6.35
C ALA A 146 11.83 12.63 -6.25
N PRO A 147 10.79 13.48 -6.10
CA PRO A 147 10.99 14.90 -5.94
C PRO A 147 11.77 15.17 -4.65
N THR A 148 12.54 16.26 -4.61
CA THR A 148 13.36 16.61 -3.43
C THR A 148 12.94 17.95 -2.84
N CYS A 149 12.81 18.00 -1.52
CA CYS A 149 12.43 19.19 -0.77
C CYS A 149 13.39 19.43 0.41
N THR A 150 13.72 20.70 0.64
CA THR A 150 14.52 21.14 1.80
C THR A 150 13.67 21.64 2.96
N THR A 151 12.34 21.67 2.79
CA THR A 151 11.39 22.16 3.78
C THR A 151 10.72 21.01 4.52
N LYS A 152 10.30 21.28 5.77
CA LYS A 152 9.51 20.35 6.58
C LYS A 152 8.07 20.32 6.05
N THR A 153 7.83 19.54 4.99
CA THR A 153 6.54 19.39 4.32
C THR A 153 5.65 18.41 5.08
N ALA A 154 5.98 17.13 5.10
CA ALA A 154 5.23 16.07 5.76
C ALA A 154 5.10 16.27 7.28
N SER A 155 6.19 16.56 7.99
CA SER A 155 6.20 16.68 9.45
C SER A 155 5.39 17.87 9.99
N ARG A 156 5.15 18.89 9.15
CA ARG A 156 4.27 20.03 9.44
C ARG A 156 2.99 20.04 8.60
N GLY A 157 2.80 19.02 7.78
CA GLY A 157 1.71 18.90 6.84
C GLY A 157 0.52 18.15 7.43
N ARG A 158 -0.16 17.38 6.59
CA ARG A 158 -1.29 16.57 7.01
C ARG A 158 -0.82 15.43 7.91
N ARG A 159 -1.57 15.17 8.97
CA ARG A 159 -1.44 13.98 9.81
C ARG A 159 -2.79 13.30 9.83
N VAL A 160 -2.96 12.34 8.94
CA VAL A 160 -4.18 11.57 8.76
C VAL A 160 -4.08 10.32 9.63
N ALA A 161 -5.16 9.93 10.28
CA ALA A 161 -5.23 8.65 10.97
C ALA A 161 -6.55 7.95 10.63
N TYR A 162 -6.48 6.65 10.37
CA TYR A 162 -7.66 5.80 10.32
C TYR A 162 -7.98 5.28 11.71
N TYR A 163 -9.27 5.12 12.00
CA TYR A 163 -9.82 4.52 13.20
C TYR A 163 -10.80 3.42 12.81
N GLN A 164 -10.50 2.18 13.17
CA GLN A 164 -11.32 1.03 12.84
C GLN A 164 -12.48 0.89 13.85
N GLY A 165 -13.63 1.49 13.56
CA GLY A 165 -14.80 1.48 14.45
C GLY A 165 -15.29 0.07 14.81
N GLY A 166 -15.21 -0.86 13.85
CA GLY A 166 -15.56 -2.27 14.06
C GLY A 166 -14.74 -2.97 15.15
N ASN A 167 -13.54 -2.47 15.48
CA ASN A 167 -12.71 -3.06 16.54
C ASN A 167 -13.31 -2.88 17.94
N VAL A 168 -14.19 -1.90 18.14
CA VAL A 168 -14.97 -1.76 19.40
C VAL A 168 -15.87 -2.98 19.61
N ALA A 169 -16.46 -3.49 18.53
CA ALA A 169 -17.37 -4.62 18.56
C ALA A 169 -16.68 -5.98 18.51
N ASN A 170 -15.58 -6.07 17.77
CA ASN A 170 -15.03 -7.36 17.33
C ASN A 170 -13.79 -7.81 18.12
N ARG A 171 -13.06 -6.90 18.78
CA ARG A 171 -11.89 -7.28 19.58
C ARG A 171 -12.29 -7.83 20.94
N ALA A 172 -11.52 -8.82 21.41
CA ALA A 172 -11.67 -9.40 22.74
C ALA A 172 -11.21 -8.46 23.86
N CYS A 173 -10.29 -7.54 23.56
CA CYS A 173 -9.72 -6.54 24.45
C CYS A 173 -9.15 -5.38 23.65
N ASP A 174 -8.57 -4.37 24.33
CA ASP A 174 -8.05 -3.17 23.67
C ASP A 174 -9.06 -2.52 22.71
N GLN A 175 -10.32 -2.51 23.16
CA GLN A 175 -11.38 -1.75 22.52
C GLN A 175 -11.16 -0.27 22.81
N VAL A 176 -10.94 0.51 21.74
CA VAL A 176 -10.73 1.96 21.83
C VAL A 176 -12.01 2.64 21.35
N TYR A 177 -12.73 3.28 22.25
CA TYR A 177 -13.90 4.11 21.91
C TYR A 177 -13.45 5.49 21.38
N PRO A 178 -14.27 6.20 20.58
CA PRO A 178 -13.88 7.51 20.03
C PRO A 178 -13.42 8.51 21.10
N SER A 179 -14.05 8.52 22.27
CA SER A 179 -13.66 9.40 23.39
C SER A 179 -12.26 9.14 23.96
N GLN A 180 -11.62 8.03 23.58
CA GLN A 180 -10.29 7.62 24.05
C GLN A 180 -9.20 7.89 23.01
N ILE A 181 -9.57 8.35 21.82
CA ILE A 181 -8.61 8.63 20.75
C ILE A 181 -7.83 9.89 21.10
N ASN A 182 -6.50 9.76 21.16
CA ASN A 182 -5.62 10.92 21.27
C ASN A 182 -5.54 11.64 19.90
N THR A 183 -6.20 12.78 19.80
CA THR A 183 -6.25 13.57 18.56
C THR A 183 -5.17 14.65 18.47
N ILE A 184 -4.23 14.70 19.42
CA ILE A 184 -3.18 15.73 19.45
C ILE A 184 -2.30 15.60 18.20
N GLY A 185 -2.19 16.70 17.46
CA GLY A 185 -1.38 16.78 16.24
C GLY A 185 -2.05 16.24 14.98
N LEU A 186 -3.17 15.54 15.07
CA LEU A 186 -3.91 15.07 13.88
C LEU A 186 -4.59 16.23 13.16
N THR A 187 -4.61 16.17 11.83
CA THR A 187 -5.37 17.09 10.99
C THR A 187 -6.64 16.44 10.42
N HIS A 188 -6.61 15.13 10.18
CA HIS A 188 -7.75 14.35 9.71
C HIS A 188 -7.82 13.03 10.48
N LEU A 189 -9.04 12.63 10.85
CA LEU A 189 -9.33 11.33 11.44
C LEU A 189 -10.44 10.68 10.61
N ASN A 190 -10.15 9.51 10.03
CA ASN A 190 -11.04 8.78 9.15
C ASN A 190 -11.69 7.62 9.92
N PHE A 191 -13.02 7.57 9.96
CA PHE A 191 -13.75 6.42 10.52
C PHE A 191 -13.80 5.31 9.47
N ALA A 192 -13.17 4.18 9.76
CA ALA A 192 -13.17 2.97 8.94
C ALA A 192 -14.12 1.91 9.56
N PHE A 193 -15.20 1.51 8.92
CA PHE A 193 -15.71 1.96 7.61
C PHE A 193 -17.24 2.14 7.64
N ALA A 194 -17.76 2.91 6.68
CA ALA A 194 -19.13 2.73 6.19
C ALA A 194 -19.14 1.74 5.02
N SER A 195 -20.31 1.19 4.72
CA SER A 195 -20.55 0.24 3.64
C SER A 195 -21.44 0.85 2.55
N ILE A 196 -21.70 0.07 1.51
CA ILE A 196 -22.55 0.41 0.38
C ILE A 196 -23.55 -0.73 0.21
N ASP A 197 -24.84 -0.41 0.13
CA ASP A 197 -25.85 -1.40 -0.22
C ASP A 197 -25.68 -1.84 -1.69
N PRO A 198 -25.54 -3.15 -1.97
CA PRO A 198 -25.15 -3.65 -3.30
C PRO A 198 -26.26 -3.48 -4.36
N VAL A 199 -27.48 -3.11 -3.95
CA VAL A 199 -28.63 -2.98 -4.86
C VAL A 199 -28.95 -1.52 -5.14
N THR A 200 -29.00 -0.71 -4.08
CA THR A 200 -29.39 0.70 -4.15
C THR A 200 -28.21 1.64 -4.33
N PHE A 201 -26.99 1.16 -4.04
CA PHE A 201 -25.75 1.95 -3.99
C PHE A 201 -25.77 3.07 -2.95
N CYS A 202 -26.73 3.05 -2.02
CA CYS A 202 -26.77 3.96 -0.89
C CYS A 202 -25.69 3.61 0.14
N VAL A 203 -25.13 4.64 0.77
CA VAL A 203 -24.18 4.47 1.87
C VAL A 203 -24.92 3.99 3.11
N THR A 204 -24.40 2.94 3.74
CA THR A 204 -24.93 2.31 4.94
C THR A 204 -23.86 2.22 6.02
N ALA A 205 -24.28 2.00 7.27
CA ALA A 205 -23.32 1.63 8.30
C ALA A 205 -22.80 0.21 8.03
N ALA A 206 -21.50 -0.03 8.23
CA ALA A 206 -20.96 -1.39 8.13
C ALA A 206 -21.56 -2.31 9.21
N ASP A 207 -21.75 -1.77 10.42
CA ASP A 207 -22.52 -2.39 11.49
C ASP A 207 -23.53 -1.40 12.08
N PRO A 208 -24.80 -1.80 12.36
CA PRO A 208 -25.77 -0.92 13.01
C PRO A 208 -25.32 -0.32 14.35
N ARG A 209 -24.38 -0.97 15.05
CA ARG A 209 -23.77 -0.46 16.30
C ARG A 209 -22.92 0.79 16.06
N ASP A 210 -22.42 1.00 14.84
CA ASP A 210 -21.59 2.15 14.48
C ASP A 210 -22.35 3.47 14.57
N PHE A 211 -23.67 3.46 14.48
CA PHE A 211 -24.48 4.68 14.64
C PHE A 211 -24.21 5.42 15.95
N LEU A 212 -23.92 4.69 17.03
CA LEU A 212 -23.54 5.28 18.33
C LEU A 212 -22.12 5.86 18.29
N LEU A 213 -21.22 5.24 17.52
CA LEU A 213 -19.83 5.67 17.40
C LEU A 213 -19.70 6.90 16.51
N TYR A 214 -20.51 7.04 15.44
CA TYR A 214 -20.41 8.15 14.51
C TYR A 214 -20.55 9.51 15.21
N HIS A 215 -21.54 9.70 16.07
CA HIS A 215 -21.70 10.97 16.80
C HIS A 215 -20.56 11.25 17.77
N GLN A 216 -20.08 10.22 18.50
CA GLN A 216 -18.93 10.38 19.38
C GLN A 216 -17.68 10.75 18.59
N PHE A 217 -17.48 10.11 17.44
CA PHE A 217 -16.36 10.33 16.56
C PHE A 217 -16.37 11.73 15.95
N THR A 218 -17.47 12.16 15.35
CA THR A 218 -17.55 13.49 14.73
C THR A 218 -17.50 14.62 15.75
N SER A 219 -17.87 14.37 17.01
CA SER A 219 -17.70 15.31 18.12
C SER A 219 -16.22 15.61 18.47
N LEU A 220 -15.27 14.78 18.01
CA LEU A 220 -13.83 15.04 18.16
C LEU A 220 -13.34 16.17 17.26
N SER A 221 -14.11 16.52 16.22
CA SER A 221 -13.76 17.58 15.28
C SER A 221 -13.50 18.90 15.99
N SER A 222 -12.60 19.69 15.40
CA SER A 222 -12.19 20.97 15.97
C SER A 222 -11.88 21.94 14.84
N PRO A 223 -12.52 23.12 14.80
CA PRO A 223 -12.25 24.12 13.79
C PRO A 223 -10.75 24.39 13.64
N HIS A 224 -10.27 24.41 12.40
CA HIS A 224 -8.86 24.65 12.01
C HIS A 224 -7.81 23.68 12.58
N ARG A 225 -8.23 22.63 13.31
CA ARG A 225 -7.31 21.64 13.90
C ARG A 225 -7.57 20.23 13.39
N LEU A 226 -8.80 19.74 13.49
CA LEU A 226 -9.13 18.34 13.17
C LEU A 226 -10.43 18.24 12.38
N GLN A 227 -10.34 17.61 11.21
CA GLN A 227 -11.51 17.14 10.47
C GLN A 227 -11.77 15.66 10.74
N THR A 228 -13.04 15.28 10.77
CA THR A 228 -13.49 13.90 10.95
C THR A 228 -14.19 13.44 9.68
N TRP A 229 -13.62 12.46 8.98
CA TRP A 229 -14.09 11.97 7.69
C TRP A 229 -14.60 10.54 7.82
N ILE A 230 -15.40 10.10 6.85
CA ILE A 230 -15.89 8.71 6.77
C ILE A 230 -15.13 8.00 5.64
N SER A 231 -14.53 6.84 5.93
CA SER A 231 -13.97 5.95 4.91
C SER A 231 -15.01 4.93 4.47
N ILE A 232 -15.11 4.68 3.18
CA ILE A 232 -16.06 3.73 2.58
C ILE A 232 -15.28 2.63 1.86
N GLY A 233 -15.61 1.36 2.13
CA GLY A 233 -14.99 0.20 1.48
C GLY A 233 -14.05 -0.60 2.39
N GLY A 234 -12.79 -0.75 1.97
CA GLY A 234 -11.74 -1.57 2.57
C GLY A 234 -11.67 -2.99 2.01
N GLY A 235 -10.58 -3.70 2.30
CA GLY A 235 -10.31 -5.04 1.77
C GLY A 235 -11.41 -6.06 2.09
N GLY A 236 -12.01 -6.00 3.29
CA GLY A 236 -13.13 -6.87 3.67
C GLY A 236 -14.40 -6.63 2.83
N PHE A 237 -14.64 -5.40 2.39
CA PHE A 237 -15.78 -5.06 1.52
C PHE A 237 -15.58 -5.57 0.09
N SER A 238 -14.35 -5.51 -0.41
CA SER A 238 -13.99 -5.92 -1.77
C SER A 238 -13.71 -7.43 -1.89
N GLY A 239 -13.52 -8.12 -0.76
CA GLY A 239 -13.35 -9.56 -0.70
C GLY A 239 -14.61 -10.35 -1.12
N PRO A 240 -14.52 -11.69 -1.18
CA PRO A 240 -15.63 -12.54 -1.57
C PRO A 240 -16.85 -12.34 -0.66
N GLY A 241 -18.00 -12.02 -1.26
CA GLY A 241 -19.23 -11.77 -0.51
C GLY A 241 -20.26 -10.98 -1.29
N PRO A 242 -21.37 -10.57 -0.66
CA PRO A 242 -22.45 -9.82 -1.30
C PRO A 242 -22.01 -8.46 -1.88
N THR A 243 -20.94 -7.88 -1.35
CA THR A 243 -20.43 -6.56 -1.74
C THR A 243 -19.32 -6.62 -2.79
N HIS A 244 -18.86 -7.82 -3.17
CA HIS A 244 -17.66 -8.05 -3.98
C HIS A 244 -17.61 -7.22 -5.28
N THR A 245 -18.72 -7.13 -6.02
CA THR A 245 -18.78 -6.36 -7.28
C THR A 245 -19.32 -4.93 -7.12
N THR A 246 -19.66 -4.53 -5.89
CA THR A 246 -20.48 -3.33 -5.64
C THR A 246 -19.80 -2.07 -6.11
N TRP A 247 -18.48 -1.92 -5.93
CA TRP A 247 -17.76 -0.76 -6.45
C TRP A 247 -17.81 -0.66 -7.98
N SER A 248 -17.58 -1.77 -8.68
CA SER A 248 -17.62 -1.81 -10.14
C SER A 248 -19.03 -1.51 -10.66
N ASP A 249 -20.05 -2.14 -10.07
CA ASP A 249 -21.45 -1.94 -10.48
C ASP A 249 -21.96 -0.51 -10.17
N LEU A 250 -21.57 0.05 -9.04
CA LEU A 250 -21.85 1.45 -8.65
C LEU A 250 -21.22 2.45 -9.62
N SER A 251 -19.95 2.26 -9.97
CA SER A 251 -19.22 3.22 -10.81
C SER A 251 -19.66 3.17 -12.28
N SER A 252 -20.22 2.05 -12.72
CA SER A 252 -20.52 1.73 -14.13
C SER A 252 -21.51 2.65 -14.85
N SER A 253 -22.36 3.39 -14.14
CA SER A 253 -23.37 4.26 -14.76
C SER A 253 -23.58 5.56 -13.99
N ALA A 254 -23.93 6.63 -14.71
CA ALA A 254 -24.19 7.93 -14.11
C ALA A 254 -25.32 7.90 -13.06
N SER A 255 -26.35 7.08 -13.26
CA SER A 255 -27.45 6.94 -12.29
C SER A 255 -26.99 6.28 -10.99
N ASN A 256 -26.14 5.25 -11.08
CA ASN A 256 -25.65 4.54 -9.90
C ASN A 256 -24.69 5.42 -9.10
N ARG A 257 -23.78 6.12 -9.79
CA ARG A 257 -22.90 7.13 -9.18
C ARG A 257 -23.71 8.23 -8.51
N ALA A 258 -24.74 8.77 -9.15
CA ALA A 258 -25.61 9.78 -8.56
C ALA A 258 -26.34 9.29 -7.30
N ALA A 259 -26.81 8.05 -7.28
CA ALA A 259 -27.45 7.44 -6.10
C ALA A 259 -26.47 7.37 -4.91
N PHE A 260 -25.26 6.87 -5.15
CA PHE A 260 -24.20 6.84 -4.15
C PHE A 260 -23.82 8.24 -3.65
N ILE A 261 -23.55 9.17 -4.56
CA ILE A 261 -23.12 10.54 -4.22
C ILE A 261 -24.18 11.23 -3.37
N SER A 262 -25.44 11.17 -3.77
CA SER A 262 -26.55 11.77 -3.01
C SER A 262 -26.65 11.16 -1.62
N SER A 263 -26.62 9.82 -1.53
CA SER A 263 -26.71 9.12 -0.26
C SER A 263 -25.52 9.41 0.66
N LEU A 264 -24.31 9.53 0.11
CA LEU A 264 -23.10 9.87 0.85
C LEU A 264 -23.17 11.30 1.40
N VAL A 265 -23.65 12.27 0.61
CA VAL A 265 -23.86 13.64 1.09
C VAL A 265 -24.86 13.66 2.25
N ASP A 266 -25.96 12.93 2.14
CA ASP A 266 -26.97 12.82 3.21
C ASP A 266 -26.38 12.13 4.46
N PHE A 267 -25.59 11.08 4.28
CA PHE A 267 -24.92 10.38 5.36
C PHE A 267 -23.94 11.28 6.10
N MET A 268 -23.07 11.99 5.38
CA MET A 268 -22.12 12.94 5.95
C MET A 268 -22.84 14.07 6.67
N HIS A 269 -23.91 14.62 6.08
CA HIS A 269 -24.71 15.66 6.71
C HIS A 269 -25.37 15.19 8.00
N LYS A 270 -25.98 14.00 7.99
CA LYS A 270 -26.67 13.40 9.14
C LYS A 270 -25.75 13.17 10.33
N TRP A 271 -24.55 12.66 10.09
CA TRP A 271 -23.62 12.25 11.15
C TRP A 271 -22.54 13.29 11.48
N GLY A 272 -22.44 14.36 10.68
CA GLY A 272 -21.50 15.47 10.93
C GLY A 272 -20.09 15.24 10.39
N PHE A 273 -19.92 14.40 9.37
CA PHE A 273 -18.63 14.21 8.70
C PHE A 273 -18.29 15.41 7.81
N GLN A 274 -16.99 15.71 7.68
CA GLN A 274 -16.46 16.86 6.94
C GLN A 274 -15.80 16.48 5.61
N GLY A 275 -15.82 15.19 5.28
CA GLY A 275 -15.27 14.65 4.05
C GLY A 275 -15.44 13.14 3.99
N ALA A 276 -15.13 12.60 2.82
CA ALA A 276 -15.17 11.17 2.56
C ALA A 276 -13.83 10.69 2.03
N ASP A 277 -13.49 9.46 2.37
CA ASP A 277 -12.33 8.75 1.89
C ASP A 277 -12.80 7.47 1.19
N LEU A 278 -12.38 7.28 -0.06
CA LEU A 278 -12.72 6.08 -0.80
C LEU A 278 -11.60 5.05 -0.67
N ASP A 279 -11.98 3.83 -0.31
CA ASP A 279 -11.07 2.71 -0.09
C ASP A 279 -11.54 1.50 -0.93
N TRP A 280 -11.41 1.62 -2.25
CA TRP A 280 -11.78 0.56 -3.19
C TRP A 280 -10.58 -0.35 -3.46
N GLU A 281 -10.66 -1.62 -3.04
CA GLU A 281 -9.56 -2.59 -3.16
C GLU A 281 -9.88 -3.78 -4.09
N PHE A 282 -9.68 -3.72 -5.41
CA PHE A 282 -9.14 -2.62 -6.21
C PHE A 282 -9.88 -2.56 -7.57
N PRO A 283 -10.00 -1.37 -8.18
CA PRO A 283 -10.61 -1.22 -9.51
C PRO A 283 -9.90 -2.08 -10.55
N ALA A 284 -10.65 -2.61 -11.51
CA ALA A 284 -10.16 -3.42 -12.63
C ALA A 284 -9.42 -4.71 -12.26
N GLN A 285 -9.45 -5.14 -10.99
CA GLN A 285 -8.89 -6.40 -10.53
C GLN A 285 -9.98 -7.47 -10.44
N PRO A 286 -9.95 -8.54 -11.26
CA PRO A 286 -10.95 -9.60 -11.23
C PRO A 286 -11.08 -10.28 -9.86
N ASP A 287 -9.96 -10.48 -9.16
CA ASP A 287 -9.92 -11.11 -7.83
C ASP A 287 -10.58 -10.24 -6.74
N SER A 288 -10.86 -8.98 -7.05
CA SER A 288 -11.58 -8.00 -6.22
C SER A 288 -12.94 -7.60 -6.84
N GLY A 289 -13.46 -8.36 -7.79
CA GLY A 289 -14.76 -8.11 -8.42
C GLY A 289 -14.77 -6.94 -9.41
N GLY A 290 -13.59 -6.46 -9.80
CA GLY A 290 -13.41 -5.34 -10.74
C GLY A 290 -13.49 -5.75 -12.21
N LYS A 291 -13.74 -4.74 -13.06
CA LYS A 291 -13.84 -4.83 -14.52
C LYS A 291 -12.90 -3.80 -15.18
N PRO A 292 -12.43 -4.04 -16.42
CA PRO A 292 -11.48 -3.13 -17.09
C PRO A 292 -11.95 -1.68 -17.20
N GLU A 293 -13.27 -1.44 -17.26
CA GLU A 293 -13.86 -0.11 -17.36
C GLU A 293 -13.76 0.70 -16.06
N ASP A 294 -13.45 0.06 -14.93
CA ASP A 294 -13.43 0.68 -13.60
C ASP A 294 -12.46 1.87 -13.52
N THR A 295 -11.31 1.81 -14.21
CA THR A 295 -10.34 2.92 -14.22
C THR A 295 -10.98 4.23 -14.70
N ALA A 296 -11.70 4.18 -15.82
CA ALA A 296 -12.38 5.35 -16.37
C ALA A 296 -13.62 5.73 -15.52
N ASN A 297 -14.34 4.74 -15.01
CA ASN A 297 -15.53 4.95 -14.20
C ASN A 297 -15.22 5.58 -12.83
N LEU A 298 -14.09 5.24 -12.21
CA LEU A 298 -13.61 5.85 -10.98
C LEU A 298 -13.30 7.34 -11.18
N ALA A 299 -12.68 7.71 -12.31
CA ALA A 299 -12.46 9.12 -12.65
C ALA A 299 -13.77 9.89 -12.81
N LEU A 300 -14.79 9.28 -13.43
CA LEU A 300 -16.13 9.87 -13.52
C LEU A 300 -16.78 10.01 -12.14
N LEU A 301 -16.67 9.00 -11.29
CA LEU A 301 -17.18 9.04 -9.91
C LEU A 301 -16.55 10.17 -9.10
N LEU A 302 -15.23 10.27 -9.07
CA LEU A 302 -14.55 11.33 -8.32
C LEU A 302 -14.85 12.72 -8.88
N LYS A 303 -14.95 12.86 -10.21
CA LYS A 303 -15.37 14.12 -10.85
C LYS A 303 -16.76 14.56 -10.41
N GLU A 304 -17.73 13.65 -10.42
CA GLU A 304 -19.11 13.92 -10.03
C GLU A 304 -19.22 14.17 -8.51
N MET A 305 -18.48 13.42 -7.69
CA MET A 305 -18.36 13.65 -6.25
C MET A 305 -17.79 15.04 -5.96
N SER A 306 -16.69 15.42 -6.60
CA SER A 306 -16.05 16.72 -6.42
C SER A 306 -17.00 17.87 -6.75
N ALA A 307 -17.79 17.73 -7.83
CA ALA A 307 -18.81 18.70 -8.19
C ALA A 307 -19.94 18.79 -7.14
N ALA A 308 -20.40 17.66 -6.59
CA ALA A 308 -21.45 17.62 -5.58
C ALA A 308 -20.99 18.12 -4.20
N PHE A 309 -19.72 17.86 -3.84
CA PHE A 309 -19.14 18.24 -2.56
C PHE A 309 -18.78 19.73 -2.51
N GLY A 310 -18.38 20.29 -3.67
CA GLY A 310 -17.94 21.67 -3.78
C GLY A 310 -16.80 21.97 -2.79
N THR A 311 -16.92 23.05 -2.04
CA THR A 311 -15.96 23.41 -0.98
C THR A 311 -16.38 22.93 0.41
N LYS A 312 -17.53 22.24 0.52
CA LYS A 312 -18.12 21.86 1.81
C LYS A 312 -17.50 20.60 2.39
N TYR A 313 -17.17 19.63 1.54
CA TYR A 313 -16.66 18.32 1.94
C TYR A 313 -15.36 18.01 1.22
N GLY A 314 -14.40 17.42 1.94
CA GLY A 314 -13.16 16.89 1.35
C GLY A 314 -13.34 15.50 0.73
N ILE A 315 -12.42 15.14 -0.16
CA ILE A 315 -12.35 13.80 -0.78
C ILE A 315 -10.91 13.30 -0.65
N SER A 316 -10.70 12.11 -0.11
CA SER A 316 -9.44 11.38 -0.25
C SER A 316 -9.66 10.01 -0.86
N LEU A 317 -8.57 9.39 -1.27
CA LEU A 317 -8.56 8.07 -1.89
C LEU A 317 -7.33 7.31 -1.39
N ALA A 318 -7.52 6.07 -0.96
CA ALA A 318 -6.42 5.17 -0.66
C ALA A 318 -5.79 4.65 -1.95
N LEU A 319 -4.46 4.67 -2.04
CA LEU A 319 -3.72 4.15 -3.19
C LEU A 319 -2.87 2.93 -2.76
N PRO A 320 -2.89 1.84 -3.54
CA PRO A 320 -2.07 0.66 -3.29
C PRO A 320 -0.62 0.86 -3.73
N THR A 321 0.24 -0.04 -3.27
CA THR A 321 1.68 -0.08 -3.59
C THR A 321 2.02 -1.01 -4.76
N ASP A 322 1.23 -2.06 -4.99
CA ASP A 322 1.45 -2.95 -6.14
C ASP A 322 1.18 -2.21 -7.45
N PHE A 323 2.11 -2.32 -8.40
CA PHE A 323 2.02 -1.62 -9.68
C PHE A 323 0.74 -1.94 -10.45
N ASN A 324 0.30 -3.21 -10.49
CA ASN A 324 -0.88 -3.57 -11.28
C ASN A 324 -2.15 -2.97 -10.69
N TYR A 325 -2.22 -2.92 -9.36
CA TYR A 325 -3.34 -2.30 -8.65
C TYR A 325 -3.28 -0.78 -8.82
N LEU A 326 -2.13 -0.15 -8.57
CA LEU A 326 -1.95 1.30 -8.69
C LEU A 326 -2.25 1.80 -10.11
N ALA A 327 -1.79 1.08 -11.13
CA ALA A 327 -2.01 1.45 -12.52
C ALA A 327 -3.48 1.34 -12.97
N ALA A 328 -4.35 0.69 -12.18
CA ALA A 328 -5.78 0.68 -12.41
C ALA A 328 -6.50 1.92 -11.87
N PHE A 329 -5.84 2.75 -11.05
CA PHE A 329 -6.43 3.99 -10.54
C PHE A 329 -6.25 5.18 -11.49
N ASP A 330 -5.20 5.19 -12.31
CA ASP A 330 -4.79 6.38 -13.10
C ASP A 330 -4.70 7.64 -12.22
N PRO A 331 -3.77 7.66 -11.23
CA PRO A 331 -3.74 8.69 -10.19
C PRO A 331 -3.71 10.11 -10.76
N ILE A 332 -3.03 10.35 -11.89
CA ILE A 332 -2.92 11.69 -12.49
C ILE A 332 -4.28 12.19 -12.99
N ALA A 333 -5.12 11.30 -13.51
CA ALA A 333 -6.50 11.62 -13.89
C ALA A 333 -7.41 11.88 -12.68
N LEU A 334 -7.11 11.27 -11.52
CA LEU A 334 -7.89 11.42 -10.29
C LEU A 334 -7.47 12.65 -9.46
N GLN A 335 -6.20 13.07 -9.55
CA GLN A 335 -5.59 14.14 -8.75
C GLN A 335 -6.40 15.44 -8.70
N PRO A 336 -7.02 15.93 -9.80
CA PRO A 336 -7.81 17.17 -9.78
C PRO A 336 -9.05 17.11 -8.89
N TYR A 337 -9.55 15.91 -8.57
CA TYR A 337 -10.83 15.72 -7.89
C TYR A 337 -10.69 15.36 -6.41
N VAL A 338 -9.48 15.04 -5.95
CA VAL A 338 -9.19 14.69 -4.56
C VAL A 338 -8.46 15.81 -3.83
N SER A 339 -8.69 15.91 -2.54
CA SER A 339 -7.91 16.75 -1.63
C SER A 339 -6.48 16.23 -1.50
N PHE A 340 -6.33 14.92 -1.28
CA PHE A 340 -5.07 14.20 -1.17
C PHE A 340 -5.30 12.69 -1.35
N PHE A 341 -4.21 11.96 -1.57
CA PHE A 341 -4.16 10.50 -1.60
C PHE A 341 -3.50 9.96 -0.34
N ASN A 342 -4.00 8.84 0.17
CA ASN A 342 -3.39 8.08 1.26
C ASN A 342 -2.67 6.86 0.68
N PHE A 343 -1.35 6.92 0.54
CA PHE A 343 -0.59 5.82 -0.07
C PHE A 343 -0.32 4.73 0.98
N MET A 344 -0.83 3.52 0.76
CA MET A 344 -0.80 2.41 1.73
C MET A 344 0.57 1.73 1.74
N ALA A 345 1.60 2.46 2.21
CA ALA A 345 3.00 2.05 2.27
C ALA A 345 3.30 0.99 3.36
N TYR A 346 2.47 -0.04 3.42
CA TYR A 346 2.53 -1.20 4.30
C TYR A 346 1.96 -2.41 3.58
N ASP A 347 2.01 -3.59 4.21
CA ASP A 347 1.63 -4.86 3.55
C ASP A 347 2.39 -5.10 2.24
N LEU A 348 3.66 -4.66 2.16
CA LEU A 348 4.50 -4.91 0.99
C LEU A 348 4.93 -6.39 0.91
N HIS A 349 5.07 -7.01 2.08
CA HIS A 349 5.44 -8.42 2.23
C HIS A 349 4.51 -9.13 3.21
N GLY A 350 4.18 -10.38 2.89
CA GLY A 350 3.26 -11.20 3.67
C GLY A 350 3.17 -12.65 3.18
N PRO A 351 2.21 -13.45 3.68
CA PRO A 351 2.09 -14.86 3.30
C PRO A 351 1.75 -15.10 1.82
N TRP A 352 1.08 -14.15 1.16
CA TRP A 352 0.62 -14.30 -0.23
C TRP A 352 1.74 -14.44 -1.25
N GLU A 353 2.97 -14.03 -0.92
CA GLU A 353 4.14 -14.16 -1.80
C GLU A 353 4.98 -15.41 -1.55
N ALA A 354 4.68 -16.21 -0.51
CA ALA A 354 5.52 -17.32 -0.07
C ALA A 354 5.75 -18.38 -1.17
N ALA A 355 4.72 -18.67 -1.96
CA ALA A 355 4.81 -19.62 -3.07
C ALA A 355 5.78 -19.15 -4.18
N ARG A 356 5.99 -17.83 -4.29
CA ARG A 356 6.77 -17.20 -5.36
C ARG A 356 8.17 -16.79 -4.93
N LEU A 357 8.33 -16.28 -3.70
CA LEU A 357 9.58 -15.74 -3.18
C LEU A 357 10.19 -16.61 -2.07
N GLY A 358 9.57 -17.75 -1.78
CA GLY A 358 9.89 -18.56 -0.61
C GLY A 358 9.32 -17.97 0.68
N ALA A 359 9.02 -18.87 1.62
CA ALA A 359 8.60 -18.55 2.98
C ALA A 359 9.79 -18.02 3.81
N LEU A 360 10.24 -16.81 3.49
CA LEU A 360 11.39 -16.16 4.11
C LEU A 360 10.95 -14.90 4.87
N LEU A 361 11.60 -14.61 6.01
CA LEU A 361 11.31 -13.43 6.83
C LEU A 361 11.64 -12.15 6.07
N ARG A 362 10.64 -11.28 5.93
CA ARG A 362 10.74 -9.97 5.29
C ARG A 362 9.99 -8.90 6.11
N PRO A 363 10.55 -7.68 6.21
CA PRO A 363 9.85 -6.52 6.77
C PRO A 363 8.62 -6.17 5.93
N GLN A 364 7.50 -5.79 6.54
CA GLN A 364 6.28 -5.46 5.76
C GLN A 364 6.24 -4.04 5.19
N ALA A 365 7.10 -3.14 5.68
CA ALA A 365 7.10 -1.73 5.30
C ALA A 365 8.52 -1.17 5.35
N ALA A 366 9.48 -1.87 4.73
CA ALA A 366 10.84 -1.36 4.61
C ALA A 366 10.87 -0.10 3.74
N LEU A 367 11.65 0.91 4.13
CA LEU A 367 11.76 2.13 3.34
C LEU A 367 12.27 1.90 1.90
N PRO A 368 13.27 1.03 1.63
CA PRO A 368 13.67 0.72 0.26
C PRO A 368 12.56 0.10 -0.61
N ASP A 369 11.70 -0.74 -0.01
CA ASP A 369 10.56 -1.32 -0.72
C ASP A 369 9.50 -0.24 -1.01
N ILE A 370 9.23 0.63 -0.03
CA ILE A 370 8.36 1.80 -0.20
C ILE A 370 8.87 2.70 -1.34
N GLU A 371 10.16 3.04 -1.34
CA GLU A 371 10.81 3.82 -2.39
C GLU A 371 10.59 3.21 -3.78
N SER A 372 10.82 1.90 -3.91
CA SER A 372 10.63 1.16 -5.16
C SER A 372 9.17 1.24 -5.65
N THR A 373 8.20 1.03 -4.74
CA THR A 373 6.77 1.09 -5.09
C THR A 373 6.26 2.49 -5.44
N LEU A 374 6.97 3.54 -5.02
CA LEU A 374 6.64 4.92 -5.33
C LEU A 374 7.19 5.38 -6.69
N LEU A 375 8.20 4.71 -7.25
CA LEU A 375 8.79 5.11 -8.53
C LEU A 375 7.72 5.31 -9.62
N PRO A 376 6.75 4.40 -9.84
CA PRO A 376 5.71 4.62 -10.86
C PRO A 376 4.87 5.89 -10.65
N ILE A 377 4.68 6.34 -9.40
CA ILE A 377 3.95 7.59 -9.11
C ILE A 377 4.71 8.82 -9.61
N TRP A 378 6.05 8.78 -9.55
CA TRP A 378 6.90 9.87 -10.03
C TRP A 378 6.92 9.95 -11.56
N PHE A 379 6.83 8.80 -12.24
CA PHE A 379 6.62 8.74 -13.68
C PHE A 379 5.22 9.23 -14.08
N ASP A 380 4.19 8.96 -13.29
CA ASP A 380 2.83 9.45 -13.54
C ASP A 380 2.73 10.99 -13.44
N GLY A 381 3.70 11.64 -12.76
CA GLY A 381 3.77 13.09 -12.63
C GLY A 381 2.87 13.65 -11.52
N ILE A 382 2.54 12.84 -10.52
CA ILE A 382 1.76 13.25 -9.36
C ILE A 382 2.50 14.32 -8.54
N ASP A 383 1.76 15.33 -8.09
CA ASP A 383 2.26 16.29 -7.12
C ASP A 383 2.48 15.57 -5.77
N ALA A 384 3.73 15.44 -5.33
CA ALA A 384 4.06 14.81 -4.05
C ALA A 384 3.34 15.47 -2.86
N ASN A 385 3.03 16.77 -2.94
CA ASN A 385 2.26 17.45 -1.90
C ASN A 385 0.81 16.96 -1.80
N LYS A 386 0.30 16.18 -2.77
CA LYS A 386 -0.99 15.47 -2.69
C LYS A 386 -0.90 14.12 -2.01
N LEU A 387 0.28 13.56 -1.79
CA LEU A 387 0.45 12.24 -1.18
C LEU A 387 0.66 12.35 0.34
N ASN A 388 0.07 11.40 1.06
CA ASN A 388 0.41 11.11 2.45
C ASN A 388 1.06 9.73 2.52
N LEU A 389 2.23 9.65 3.17
CA LEU A 389 2.92 8.38 3.38
C LEU A 389 2.21 7.55 4.46
N GLY A 390 1.74 6.36 4.12
CA GLY A 390 1.13 5.40 5.04
C GLY A 390 2.14 4.80 6.02
N LEU A 391 1.73 4.65 7.28
CA LEU A 391 2.54 4.13 8.37
C LEU A 391 1.72 3.09 9.17
N PRO A 392 2.17 1.84 9.26
CA PRO A 392 1.42 0.79 9.94
C PRO A 392 1.63 0.88 11.45
N TYR A 393 0.54 0.94 12.22
CA TYR A 393 0.54 0.79 13.68
C TYR A 393 0.30 -0.67 14.09
N TYR A 394 0.81 -1.59 13.29
CA TYR A 394 0.84 -3.03 13.54
C TYR A 394 2.13 -3.61 12.98
N GLY A 395 2.45 -4.82 13.39
CA GLY A 395 3.51 -5.63 12.83
C GLY A 395 2.98 -6.83 12.06
N ARG A 396 3.76 -7.29 11.09
CA ARG A 396 3.58 -8.60 10.47
C ARG A 396 4.67 -9.54 10.92
N GLY A 397 4.30 -10.81 11.09
CA GLY A 397 5.23 -11.78 11.61
C GLY A 397 4.95 -13.21 11.23
N ALA A 398 5.93 -14.06 11.49
CA ALA A 398 5.94 -15.47 11.15
C ALA A 398 6.47 -16.32 12.32
N THR A 399 6.14 -17.61 12.30
CA THR A 399 6.78 -18.62 13.14
C THR A 399 8.01 -19.17 12.42
N VAL A 400 9.20 -18.90 12.94
CA VAL A 400 10.47 -19.28 12.31
C VAL A 400 10.63 -20.80 12.25
N SER A 401 11.28 -21.32 11.21
CA SER A 401 11.54 -22.76 11.07
C SER A 401 12.63 -23.25 12.04
N SER A 402 13.50 -22.34 12.51
CA SER A 402 14.51 -22.60 13.54
C SER A 402 14.78 -21.35 14.34
N THR A 403 14.80 -21.46 15.68
CA THR A 403 15.15 -20.35 16.58
C THR A 403 16.61 -19.92 16.46
N SER A 404 17.45 -20.70 15.77
CA SER A 404 18.82 -20.31 15.41
C SER A 404 18.92 -19.35 14.22
N CYS A 405 17.83 -19.15 13.46
CA CYS A 405 17.77 -18.26 12.31
C CYS A 405 16.55 -17.33 12.43
N VAL A 406 16.79 -16.12 12.93
CA VAL A 406 15.74 -15.13 13.24
C VAL A 406 16.01 -13.77 12.56
N ASP A 407 16.85 -13.80 11.53
CA ASP A 407 17.22 -12.66 10.71
C ASP A 407 16.45 -12.64 9.39
N LEU A 408 16.53 -11.52 8.67
CA LEU A 408 15.93 -11.42 7.34
C LEU A 408 16.42 -12.54 6.43
N ASN A 409 15.53 -13.00 5.56
CA ASN A 409 15.74 -14.16 4.69
C ASN A 409 15.86 -15.53 5.42
N CYS A 410 15.70 -15.59 6.74
CA CYS A 410 15.54 -16.88 7.41
C CYS A 410 14.19 -17.52 7.04
N PRO A 411 14.12 -18.86 6.93
CA PRO A 411 12.88 -19.54 6.60
C PRO A 411 11.89 -19.53 7.76
N TYR A 412 10.60 -19.42 7.43
CA TYR A 412 9.49 -19.60 8.37
C TYR A 412 8.61 -20.78 7.97
N SER A 413 7.88 -21.32 8.95
CA SER A 413 7.03 -22.51 8.78
C SER A 413 5.53 -22.18 8.72
N SER A 414 5.13 -21.07 9.35
CA SER A 414 3.75 -20.59 9.37
C SER A 414 3.70 -19.11 9.75
N LEU A 415 2.50 -18.52 9.73
CA LEU A 415 2.27 -17.18 10.27
C LEU A 415 2.59 -17.11 11.78
N SER A 416 2.85 -15.90 12.28
CA SER A 416 2.95 -15.70 13.72
C SER A 416 1.61 -16.00 14.39
N ARG A 417 1.66 -16.42 15.66
CA ARG A 417 0.47 -16.69 16.45
C ARG A 417 -0.37 -15.41 16.61
N PRO A 418 -1.71 -15.53 16.61
CA PRO A 418 -2.58 -14.38 16.77
C PRO A 418 -2.35 -13.67 18.10
N GLY A 419 -2.44 -12.34 18.07
CA GLY A 419 -2.44 -11.51 19.27
C GLY A 419 -3.66 -11.79 20.16
N GLN A 420 -3.55 -11.51 21.46
CA GLN A 420 -4.63 -11.79 22.41
C GLN A 420 -5.87 -10.91 22.20
N CYS A 421 -5.69 -9.71 21.65
CA CYS A 421 -6.76 -8.74 21.43
C CYS A 421 -7.10 -8.58 19.94
N SER A 422 -6.08 -8.55 19.07
CA SER A 422 -6.26 -8.47 17.61
C SER A 422 -6.79 -9.76 17.01
N GLY A 423 -6.38 -10.93 17.55
CA GLY A 423 -6.92 -12.24 17.18
C GLY A 423 -6.56 -12.74 15.79
N GLU A 424 -5.74 -12.03 15.03
CA GLU A 424 -5.38 -12.36 13.65
C GLU A 424 -3.99 -12.99 13.56
N ALA A 425 -3.90 -14.20 12.99
CA ALA A 425 -2.60 -14.84 12.78
C ALA A 425 -1.76 -14.06 11.77
N GLY A 426 -0.47 -13.88 12.05
CA GLY A 426 0.43 -13.12 11.19
C GLY A 426 0.48 -11.62 11.47
N VAL A 427 -0.39 -11.11 12.35
CA VAL A 427 -0.54 -9.69 12.66
C VAL A 427 -0.52 -9.48 14.17
N LEU A 428 0.21 -8.48 14.64
CA LEU A 428 0.08 -7.97 16.01
C LEU A 428 -0.12 -6.46 15.97
N SER A 429 -1.05 -5.96 16.77
CA SER A 429 -1.17 -4.52 16.98
C SER A 429 0.11 -3.94 17.63
N LEU A 430 0.42 -2.66 17.39
CA LEU A 430 1.56 -2.01 18.03
C LEU A 430 1.45 -2.07 19.56
N LYS A 431 0.23 -1.99 20.10
CA LYS A 431 -0.08 -2.17 21.52
C LYS A 431 0.36 -3.55 22.03
N GLU A 432 -0.01 -4.62 21.35
CA GLU A 432 0.39 -5.99 21.71
C GLU A 432 1.92 -6.18 21.62
N ILE A 433 2.57 -5.61 20.60
CA ILE A 433 4.03 -5.64 20.45
C ILE A 433 4.71 -4.97 21.64
N GLN A 434 4.25 -3.77 22.03
CA GLN A 434 4.77 -3.04 23.19
C GLN A 434 4.58 -3.82 24.50
N GLU A 435 3.44 -4.48 24.67
CA GLU A 435 3.18 -5.32 25.84
C GLU A 435 4.08 -6.55 25.89
N ILE A 436 4.29 -7.22 24.77
CA ILE A 436 5.21 -8.37 24.66
C ILE A 436 6.64 -7.94 25.01
N ILE A 437 7.10 -6.81 24.48
CA ILE A 437 8.42 -6.23 24.80
C ILE A 437 8.55 -6.01 26.30
N ALA A 438 7.57 -5.34 26.92
CA ALA A 438 7.61 -5.00 28.34
C ALA A 438 7.54 -6.24 29.24
N GLN A 439 6.62 -7.17 28.96
CA GLN A 439 6.38 -8.37 29.78
C GLN A 439 7.55 -9.36 29.70
N ARG A 440 8.20 -9.47 28.54
CA ARG A 440 9.31 -10.42 28.32
C ARG A 440 10.69 -9.78 28.40
N HIS A 441 10.76 -8.47 28.71
CA HIS A 441 12.01 -7.69 28.74
C HIS A 441 12.84 -7.85 27.45
N LEU A 442 12.17 -7.80 26.30
CA LEU A 442 12.83 -7.92 25.00
C LEU A 442 13.57 -6.63 24.66
N THR A 443 14.71 -6.78 23.96
CA THR A 443 15.37 -5.66 23.29
C THR A 443 15.02 -5.72 21.81
N PRO A 444 14.25 -4.76 21.27
CA PRO A 444 13.97 -4.69 19.84
C PRO A 444 15.25 -4.60 19.02
N LYS A 445 15.33 -5.38 17.94
CA LYS A 445 16.43 -5.35 16.98
C LYS A 445 16.12 -4.34 15.88
N VAL A 446 16.94 -3.30 15.75
CA VAL A 446 16.92 -2.41 14.60
C VAL A 446 17.35 -3.17 13.35
N LEU A 447 16.62 -3.02 12.24
CA LEU A 447 16.98 -3.55 10.94
C LEU A 447 17.70 -2.45 10.15
N PRO A 448 19.05 -2.49 10.00
CA PRO A 448 19.81 -1.41 9.42
C PRO A 448 19.42 -1.13 7.96
N GLY A 449 19.26 0.15 7.60
CA GLY A 449 18.92 0.57 6.24
C GLY A 449 17.48 0.27 5.80
N ILE A 450 16.65 -0.29 6.68
CA ILE A 450 15.27 -0.72 6.39
C ILE A 450 14.24 0.17 7.08
N PHE A 451 14.64 0.90 8.13
CA PHE A 451 13.77 1.80 8.88
C PHE A 451 12.58 1.05 9.49
N GLN A 452 12.84 -0.14 10.03
CA GLN A 452 11.91 -0.92 10.85
C GLN A 452 12.68 -1.63 11.97
N LYS A 453 11.94 -2.07 12.98
CA LYS A 453 12.47 -2.92 14.06
C LYS A 453 11.84 -4.31 13.97
N SER A 454 12.48 -5.26 14.63
CA SER A 454 11.92 -6.59 14.85
C SER A 454 12.02 -7.00 16.31
N ILE A 455 11.10 -7.86 16.72
CA ILE A 455 11.21 -8.60 17.98
C ILE A 455 11.11 -10.09 17.69
N THR A 456 11.81 -10.87 18.52
CA THR A 456 11.77 -12.32 18.50
C THR A 456 11.48 -12.83 19.89
N PHE A 457 10.55 -13.77 20.01
CA PHE A 457 10.23 -14.45 21.28
C PHE A 457 9.74 -15.86 21.00
N ASP A 458 10.18 -16.83 21.80
CA ASP A 458 9.93 -18.25 21.55
C ASP A 458 10.41 -18.62 20.10
N ASP A 459 9.47 -18.97 19.23
CA ASP A 459 9.65 -19.23 17.79
C ASP A 459 8.98 -18.16 16.90
N GLN A 460 8.60 -17.02 17.46
CA GLN A 460 7.88 -15.95 16.79
C GLN A 460 8.83 -14.83 16.40
N TRP A 461 8.67 -14.30 15.19
CA TRP A 461 9.35 -13.10 14.70
C TRP A 461 8.31 -12.11 14.18
N ILE A 462 8.43 -10.84 14.59
CA ILE A 462 7.53 -9.76 14.19
C ILE A 462 8.36 -8.56 13.72
N SER A 463 8.08 -8.03 12.53
CA SER A 463 8.58 -6.73 12.07
C SER A 463 7.52 -5.65 12.21
N TYR A 464 7.92 -4.47 12.64
CA TYR A 464 7.02 -3.36 12.94
C TYR A 464 7.73 -2.01 12.93
N ASP A 465 6.92 -0.96 12.97
CA ASP A 465 7.35 0.42 13.18
C ASP A 465 7.05 0.87 14.62
N ASP A 466 7.97 1.64 15.19
CA ASP A 466 7.75 2.34 16.45
C ASP A 466 7.95 3.84 16.30
N SER A 467 7.97 4.59 17.41
CA SER A 467 8.11 6.05 17.36
C SER A 467 9.39 6.51 16.65
N ASP A 468 10.47 5.74 16.75
CA ASP A 468 11.76 6.12 16.16
C ASP A 468 11.68 5.95 14.64
N THR A 469 11.25 4.77 14.17
CA THR A 469 11.20 4.49 12.73
C THR A 469 10.11 5.29 12.02
N VAL A 470 9.00 5.59 12.71
CA VAL A 470 7.98 6.54 12.24
C VAL A 470 8.57 7.94 12.08
N ALA A 471 9.40 8.40 13.02
CA ALA A 471 10.04 9.71 12.92
C ALA A 471 11.03 9.76 11.75
N GLU A 472 11.83 8.71 11.56
CA GLU A 472 12.76 8.59 10.43
C GLU A 472 12.03 8.58 9.08
N LYS A 473 10.96 7.78 8.93
CA LYS A 473 10.13 7.77 7.73
C LYS A 473 9.42 9.10 7.47
N THR A 474 8.99 9.78 8.51
CA THR A 474 8.41 11.13 8.39
C THR A 474 9.46 12.14 7.91
N GLN A 475 10.70 12.04 8.39
CA GLN A 475 11.80 12.87 7.91
C GLN A 475 12.16 12.55 6.45
N TRP A 476 12.13 11.28 6.06
CA TRP A 476 12.30 10.89 4.67
C TRP A 476 11.16 11.46 3.80
N ALA A 477 9.92 11.44 4.27
CA ALA A 477 8.78 12.03 3.58
C ALA A 477 8.94 13.57 3.41
N ASP A 478 9.50 14.27 4.41
CA ASP A 478 9.87 15.69 4.29
C ASP A 478 10.84 15.94 3.13
N GLN A 479 11.86 15.09 3.02
CA GLN A 479 12.88 15.16 1.97
C GLN A 479 12.30 14.91 0.58
N HIS A 480 11.15 14.23 0.50
CA HIS A 480 10.48 13.86 -0.75
C HIS A 480 9.18 14.62 -1.01
N CYS A 481 9.04 15.81 -0.42
CA CYS A 481 7.94 16.74 -0.67
C CYS A 481 6.53 16.21 -0.36
N PHE A 482 6.41 15.13 0.42
CA PHE A 482 5.10 14.59 0.78
C PHE A 482 4.30 15.65 1.54
N GLY A 483 3.00 15.76 1.24
CA GLY A 483 2.15 16.72 1.93
C GLY A 483 1.71 16.26 3.32
N GLY A 484 2.07 15.05 3.74
CA GLY A 484 1.74 14.52 5.05
C GLY A 484 2.09 13.05 5.27
N THR A 485 1.60 12.53 6.39
CA THR A 485 1.60 11.10 6.73
C THR A 485 0.19 10.62 7.04
N MET A 486 -0.02 9.32 6.90
CA MET A 486 -1.26 8.62 7.19
C MET A 486 -0.95 7.42 8.08
N ILE A 487 -1.77 7.16 9.09
CA ILE A 487 -1.61 6.02 10.01
C ILE A 487 -2.74 5.01 9.82
N TRP A 488 -2.37 3.75 9.59
CA TRP A 488 -3.26 2.60 9.68
C TRP A 488 -2.87 1.71 10.86
N SER A 489 -3.58 1.71 11.99
CA SER A 489 -4.64 2.63 12.40
C SER A 489 -4.46 2.99 13.88
N ILE A 490 -5.03 4.11 14.31
CA ILE A 490 -4.72 4.71 15.62
C ILE A 490 -5.16 3.87 16.81
N ASP A 491 -6.20 3.04 16.64
CA ASP A 491 -6.70 2.10 17.65
C ASP A 491 -5.83 0.85 17.82
N LEU A 492 -4.79 0.66 16.99
CA LEU A 492 -3.82 -0.43 17.14
C LEU A 492 -2.62 -0.04 18.05
N ALA A 493 -2.47 1.24 18.39
CA ALA A 493 -1.39 1.72 19.27
C ALA A 493 -1.83 1.97 20.71
N ASN A 494 -3.13 1.91 21.00
CA ASN A 494 -3.70 2.21 22.31
C ASN A 494 -4.76 1.17 22.69
N GLY A 495 -5.11 1.10 23.98
CA GLY A 495 -6.10 0.16 24.50
C GLY A 495 -6.05 0.10 26.03
N ASN A 496 -7.18 -0.26 26.66
CA ASN A 496 -7.29 -0.35 28.13
C ASN A 496 -7.06 -1.79 28.66
N GLY A 497 -6.54 -2.70 27.83
CA GLY A 497 -6.46 -4.12 28.14
C GLY A 497 -7.81 -4.82 28.07
N ARG A 498 -7.93 -5.94 28.78
CA ARG A 498 -9.21 -6.68 28.91
C ARG A 498 -10.16 -5.94 29.84
N PRO A 499 -11.48 -5.86 29.52
CA PRO A 499 -12.48 -5.57 30.53
C PRO A 499 -12.26 -6.54 31.70
N THR A 500 -12.18 -6.03 32.92
CA THR A 500 -12.08 -6.90 34.10
C THR A 500 -13.33 -7.76 34.16
N VAL A 501 -13.22 -9.01 33.73
CA VAL A 501 -14.25 -10.02 33.97
C VAL A 501 -14.16 -10.33 35.45
N SER A 502 -15.19 -9.99 36.22
CA SER A 502 -15.20 -10.41 37.62
C SER A 502 -15.23 -11.94 37.64
N VAL A 503 -14.22 -12.54 38.24
CA VAL A 503 -14.08 -13.99 38.40
C VAL A 503 -15.06 -14.57 39.43
N ASP A 504 -15.93 -13.73 40.01
CA ASP A 504 -16.90 -14.11 41.03
C ASP A 504 -18.33 -14.35 40.49
N GLY A 505 -18.54 -14.24 39.17
CA GLY A 505 -19.85 -14.46 38.56
C GLY A 505 -20.88 -13.35 38.85
N SER A 506 -20.47 -12.22 39.43
CA SER A 506 -21.36 -11.08 39.66
C SER A 506 -21.30 -10.08 38.49
N CYS A 507 -22.10 -10.32 37.45
CA CYS A 507 -22.40 -9.27 36.49
C CYS A 507 -23.18 -8.13 37.19
N GLY A 508 -22.61 -6.92 37.17
CA GLY A 508 -23.36 -5.68 37.42
C GLY A 508 -23.47 -5.24 38.87
N ASN A 509 -22.41 -4.67 39.42
CA ASN A 509 -22.56 -3.58 40.39
C ASN A 509 -22.19 -2.28 39.69
N VAL A 510 -23.21 -1.57 39.20
CA VAL A 510 -23.07 -0.17 38.80
C VAL A 510 -22.51 0.57 40.03
N PRO A 511 -21.40 1.32 39.92
CA PRO A 511 -20.89 2.09 41.04
C PRO A 511 -22.02 3.00 41.52
N THR A 512 -22.36 2.91 42.80
CA THR A 512 -23.39 3.77 43.38
C THR A 512 -23.04 5.24 43.12
N THR A 513 -24.03 6.12 43.01
CA THR A 513 -23.85 7.56 42.74
C THR A 513 -22.81 8.22 43.66
N ALA A 514 -22.58 7.64 44.85
CA ALA A 514 -21.52 8.04 45.79
C ALA A 514 -20.09 7.71 45.30
N GLN A 515 -19.87 6.55 44.68
CA GLN A 515 -18.57 6.16 44.10
C GLN A 515 -18.24 6.99 42.85
N TYR A 516 -19.24 7.29 42.01
CA TYR A 516 -19.07 8.16 40.84
C TYR A 516 -18.72 9.60 41.26
N ARG A 517 -19.41 10.15 42.28
CA ARG A 517 -19.07 11.47 42.84
C ARG A 517 -17.66 11.55 43.42
N ARG A 518 -17.17 10.45 44.02
CA ARG A 518 -15.82 10.40 44.58
C ARG A 518 -14.75 10.34 43.50
N ALA A 519 -14.98 9.59 42.41
CA ALA A 519 -14.09 9.53 41.25
C ALA A 519 -14.02 10.87 40.50
N VAL A 520 -15.17 11.54 40.31
CA VAL A 520 -15.22 12.87 39.70
C VAL A 520 -14.55 13.92 40.58
N MET A 521 -14.76 13.92 41.91
CA MET A 521 -14.05 14.85 42.81
C MET A 521 -12.53 14.63 42.85
N LEU A 522 -12.05 13.39 42.71
CA LEU A 522 -10.62 13.09 42.63
C LEU A 522 -9.99 13.59 41.31
N GLN A 523 -10.73 13.59 40.20
CA GLN A 523 -10.27 14.19 38.94
C GLN A 523 -10.30 15.72 38.96
N VAL A 524 -11.27 16.35 39.64
CA VAL A 524 -11.31 17.82 39.77
C VAL A 524 -10.24 18.36 40.73
N ALA A 525 -9.87 17.60 41.78
CA ALA A 525 -8.80 18.00 42.70
C ALA A 525 -7.40 18.05 42.04
N SER A 526 -7.16 17.23 41.01
CA SER A 526 -5.91 17.23 40.24
C SER A 526 -5.82 18.36 39.20
N VAL A 527 -6.89 19.14 39.00
CA VAL A 527 -6.92 20.28 38.06
C VAL A 527 -6.83 21.63 38.78
N VAL A 528 -6.87 21.66 40.12
CA VAL A 528 -6.82 22.90 40.93
C VAL A 528 -5.54 23.01 41.78
N THR A 529 -4.57 22.11 41.62
CA THR A 529 -3.28 22.26 42.30
C THR A 529 -2.11 21.99 41.34
N ILE A 530 -1.63 23.10 40.77
CA ILE A 530 -0.36 23.35 40.06
C ILE A 530 -0.29 22.87 38.61
#